data_AF-A0A2S8PWJ1-F1
#
_entry.id   AF-A0A2S8PWJ1-F1
#
_cell.length_a   1.000
_cell.length_b   1.000
_cell.length_c   1.000
_cell.angle_alpha   90.00
_cell.angle_beta   90.00
_cell.angle_gamma   90.00
#
_symmetry.space_group_name_H-M   'P 1'
#
loop_
_entity.id
_entity.type
_entity.pdbx_description
1 polymer ?
#
loop_
_entity_poly.entity_id
_entity_poly.type
_entity_poly.pdbx_seq_one_letter_code
_entity_poly.pdbx_strand_id
1 'polypeptide(L)'
;MAAAKCPSAPTPDPIYPASPPWDAESIFRALGQPIINGKDNKGKPVHYPARRYTNLVGIFPPVVDHEFPTPTGDLKLKEGLFWIRAPNGIFKVPHVVTGKYTCKMVAKRKDWAPGEATATLETDAVVANQIIHRFQGDKNVLESNVTDLVYTASCKGTGFSWERKPEEKFEWESDWDNPALLIRMQDLCNWAHDVAFWTPPEDNPNDRFKDPAVMRPTSTDSGNK
;
A
#
# COMPACT_ATOMS: atom_id res chain seq x y z
N MET A 1 -32.88 -10.04 -20.81
CA MET A 1 -31.56 -10.07 -21.48
C MET A 1 -30.81 -11.27 -20.92
N ALA A 2 -30.34 -12.18 -21.78
CA ALA A 2 -29.57 -13.32 -21.33
C ALA A 2 -28.29 -12.80 -20.64
N ALA A 3 -27.98 -13.30 -19.44
CA ALA A 3 -26.69 -13.04 -18.82
C ALA A 3 -25.60 -13.50 -19.80
N ALA A 4 -24.78 -12.58 -20.28
CA ALA A 4 -23.63 -12.93 -21.10
C ALA A 4 -22.83 -13.99 -20.34
N LYS A 5 -22.63 -15.16 -20.93
CA LYS A 5 -21.81 -16.21 -20.30
C LYS A 5 -20.40 -15.64 -20.16
N CYS A 6 -19.87 -15.67 -18.94
CA CYS A 6 -18.48 -15.32 -18.71
C CYS A 6 -17.57 -16.17 -19.60
N PRO A 7 -16.53 -15.59 -20.22
CA PRO A 7 -15.56 -16.34 -20.99
C PRO A 7 -14.82 -17.34 -20.09
N SER A 8 -14.15 -18.32 -20.69
CA SER A 8 -13.35 -19.30 -19.95
C SER A 8 -12.03 -18.73 -19.40
N ALA A 9 -11.59 -17.57 -19.91
CA ALA A 9 -10.39 -16.86 -19.48
C ALA A 9 -10.57 -15.33 -19.59
N PRO A 10 -9.91 -14.53 -18.74
CA PRO A 10 -9.91 -13.08 -18.84
C PRO A 10 -9.41 -12.59 -20.19
N THR A 11 -10.09 -11.57 -20.70
CA THR A 11 -9.58 -10.80 -21.83
C THR A 11 -8.23 -10.22 -21.41
N PRO A 12 -7.15 -10.43 -22.18
CA PRO A 12 -5.87 -9.80 -21.89
C PRO A 12 -6.05 -8.29 -21.83
N ASP A 13 -5.64 -7.68 -20.71
CA ASP A 13 -5.77 -6.24 -20.53
C ASP A 13 -4.60 -5.53 -21.22
N PRO A 14 -4.83 -4.66 -22.22
CA PRO A 14 -3.78 -3.84 -22.79
C PRO A 14 -3.36 -2.70 -21.85
N ILE A 15 -4.18 -2.38 -20.84
CA ILE A 15 -3.90 -1.33 -19.86
C ILE A 15 -3.12 -1.95 -18.70
N TYR A 16 -1.91 -1.45 -18.47
CA TYR A 16 -1.14 -1.86 -17.31
C TYR A 16 -1.66 -1.16 -16.05
N PRO A 17 -1.77 -1.86 -14.91
CA PRO A 17 -2.09 -1.24 -13.63
C PRO A 17 -1.08 -0.15 -13.27
N ALA A 18 -1.55 0.87 -12.57
CA ALA A 18 -0.67 1.93 -12.09
C ALA A 18 0.32 1.36 -11.05
N SER A 19 1.63 1.53 -11.28
CA SER A 19 2.69 0.94 -10.44
C SER A 19 3.70 1.96 -9.89
N PRO A 20 3.25 3.05 -9.22
CA PRO A 20 4.19 4.06 -8.71
C PRO A 20 5.10 3.48 -7.61
N PRO A 21 6.41 3.81 -7.61
CA PRO A 21 7.29 3.40 -6.53
C PRO A 21 6.95 4.18 -5.23
N TRP A 22 7.14 3.55 -4.07
CA TRP A 22 7.05 4.26 -2.79
C TRP A 22 8.32 5.09 -2.50
N ASP A 23 8.17 6.14 -1.67
CA ASP A 23 9.25 7.08 -1.33
C ASP A 23 10.08 6.58 -0.13
N ALA A 24 11.30 6.14 -0.44
CA ALA A 24 12.27 5.64 0.54
C ALA A 24 12.71 6.70 1.57
N GLU A 25 12.87 7.96 1.16
CA GLU A 25 13.33 9.03 2.05
C GLU A 25 12.25 9.36 3.09
N SER A 26 11.00 9.45 2.64
CA SER A 26 9.86 9.68 3.53
C SER A 26 9.68 8.51 4.51
N ILE A 27 9.88 7.27 4.05
CA ILE A 27 9.89 6.08 4.91
C ILE A 27 10.98 6.14 5.97
N PHE A 28 12.20 6.53 5.60
CA PHE A 28 13.30 6.66 6.54
C PHE A 28 12.96 7.61 7.68
N ARG A 29 12.39 8.78 7.36
CA ARG A 29 11.96 9.74 8.38
C ARG A 29 10.91 9.15 9.31
N ALA A 30 10.03 8.29 8.79
CA ALA A 30 8.99 7.64 9.57
C ALA A 30 9.54 6.63 10.59
N LEU A 31 10.63 5.91 10.26
CA LEU A 31 11.31 5.01 11.20
C LEU A 31 11.88 5.74 12.43
N GLY A 32 12.19 7.03 12.29
CA GLY A 32 12.76 7.85 13.35
C GLY A 32 14.15 7.38 13.76
N GLN A 33 14.47 7.51 15.06
CA GLN A 33 15.76 7.11 15.64
C GLN A 33 15.53 6.06 16.73
N PRO A 34 15.45 4.77 16.38
CA PRO A 34 15.37 3.66 17.34
C PRO A 34 16.53 3.69 18.33
N ILE A 35 16.30 3.15 19.53
CA ILE A 35 17.31 3.11 20.59
C ILE A 35 17.59 1.67 20.98
N ILE A 36 18.88 1.32 20.97
CA ILE A 36 19.40 0.05 21.48
C ILE A 36 20.04 0.30 22.84
N ASN A 37 19.57 -0.36 23.90
CA ASN A 37 20.09 -0.17 25.26
C ASN A 37 21.12 -1.25 25.60
N GLY A 38 22.41 -0.87 25.68
CA GLY A 38 23.50 -1.82 25.93
C GLY A 38 23.69 -2.85 24.80
N LYS A 39 24.48 -3.89 25.07
CA LYS A 39 24.69 -4.99 24.11
C LYS A 39 23.41 -5.80 23.93
N ASP A 40 23.07 -6.13 22.68
CA ASP A 40 21.91 -6.95 22.29
C ASP A 40 20.55 -6.43 22.82
N ASN A 41 20.43 -5.11 23.05
CA ASN A 41 19.22 -4.44 23.55
C ASN A 41 18.58 -5.12 24.78
N LYS A 42 19.39 -5.76 25.65
CA LYS A 42 18.92 -6.54 26.81
C LYS A 42 17.92 -7.64 26.45
N GLY A 43 18.09 -8.27 25.29
CA GLY A 43 17.22 -9.37 24.83
C GLY A 43 15.83 -8.93 24.38
N LYS A 44 15.61 -7.63 24.10
CA LYS A 44 14.34 -7.10 23.60
C LYS A 44 14.45 -6.71 22.12
N PRO A 45 13.36 -6.79 21.34
CA PRO A 45 13.32 -6.24 19.99
C PRO A 45 13.68 -4.76 19.96
N VAL A 46 14.27 -4.32 18.86
CA VAL A 46 14.47 -2.91 18.53
C VAL A 46 13.17 -2.40 17.91
N HIS A 47 12.57 -1.36 18.50
CA HIS A 47 11.29 -0.79 18.05
C HIS A 47 11.47 0.48 17.19
N TYR A 48 10.67 0.58 16.13
CA TYR A 48 10.67 1.67 15.16
C TYR A 48 9.24 2.27 15.09
N PRO A 49 9.06 3.57 15.30
CA PRO A 49 9.99 4.46 15.98
C PRO A 49 10.23 4.03 17.43
N ALA A 50 11.22 4.62 18.10
CA ALA A 50 11.60 4.25 19.47
C ALA A 50 10.45 4.30 20.50
N ARG A 51 9.37 5.05 20.20
CA ARG A 51 8.17 5.14 21.04
C ARG A 51 6.92 5.19 20.18
N ARG A 52 5.89 4.45 20.59
CA ARG A 52 4.53 4.47 20.01
C ARG A 52 4.51 4.01 18.54
N TYR A 53 4.14 4.92 17.65
CA TYR A 53 3.85 4.67 16.24
C TYR A 53 4.06 5.95 15.43
N THR A 54 4.15 5.79 14.11
CA THR A 54 4.29 6.88 13.14
C THR A 54 3.17 6.81 12.09
N ASN A 55 2.95 7.89 11.35
CA ASN A 55 2.06 7.90 10.19
C ASN A 55 2.89 7.94 8.91
N LEU A 56 2.45 7.21 7.89
CA LEU A 56 3.12 7.15 6.60
C LEU A 56 2.58 8.24 5.67
N VAL A 57 3.08 9.46 5.85
CA VAL A 57 2.67 10.64 5.07
C VAL A 57 3.64 10.85 3.92
N GLY A 58 3.14 11.03 2.69
CA GLY A 58 3.96 11.31 1.50
C GLY A 58 4.70 10.09 0.93
N ILE A 59 4.54 8.92 1.55
CA ILE A 59 5.26 7.69 1.19
C ILE A 59 4.70 7.02 -0.07
N PHE A 60 3.40 7.16 -0.30
CA PHE A 60 2.71 6.56 -1.43
C PHE A 60 2.31 7.70 -2.38
N PRO A 61 3.08 7.94 -3.46
CA PRO A 61 2.69 8.91 -4.47
C PRO A 61 1.28 8.62 -4.99
N PRO A 62 0.46 9.65 -5.24
CA PRO A 62 -0.88 9.43 -5.75
C PRO A 62 -0.82 8.89 -7.19
N VAL A 63 -1.73 7.98 -7.51
CA VAL A 63 -2.08 7.68 -8.90
C VAL A 63 -3.05 8.76 -9.36
N VAL A 64 -2.80 9.39 -10.51
CA VAL A 64 -3.58 10.53 -11.00
C VAL A 64 -4.18 10.18 -12.36
N ASP A 65 -5.49 10.37 -12.47
CA ASP A 65 -6.30 10.22 -13.69
C ASP A 65 -5.91 8.99 -14.56
N HIS A 66 -5.70 7.86 -13.89
CA HIS A 66 -5.33 6.60 -14.54
C HIS A 66 -6.58 5.84 -14.99
N GLU A 67 -6.45 5.08 -16.07
CA GLU A 67 -7.56 4.26 -16.57
C GLU A 67 -7.79 3.03 -15.69
N PHE A 68 -9.05 2.63 -15.51
CA PHE A 68 -9.36 1.34 -14.89
C PHE A 68 -8.91 0.18 -15.79
N PRO A 69 -8.56 -0.99 -15.20
CA PRO A 69 -8.33 -2.19 -15.99
C PRO A 69 -9.58 -2.59 -16.78
N THR A 70 -9.38 -3.21 -17.94
CA THR A 70 -10.45 -3.61 -18.84
C THR A 70 -11.22 -4.80 -18.25
N PRO A 71 -12.48 -4.60 -17.81
CA PRO A 71 -13.27 -5.67 -17.21
C PRO A 71 -13.80 -6.62 -18.28
N THR A 72 -14.35 -7.74 -17.82
CA THR A 72 -15.15 -8.61 -18.68
C THR A 72 -16.55 -8.05 -18.87
N GLY A 73 -16.83 -7.57 -20.08
CA GLY A 73 -18.13 -6.98 -20.44
C GLY A 73 -18.32 -5.57 -19.89
N ASP A 74 -19.57 -5.10 -19.90
CA ASP A 74 -19.90 -3.71 -19.54
C ASP A 74 -20.07 -3.53 -18.03
N LEU A 75 -18.96 -3.55 -17.28
CA LEU A 75 -18.98 -3.29 -15.84
C LEU A 75 -19.26 -1.81 -15.57
N LYS A 76 -20.39 -1.52 -14.92
CA LYS A 76 -20.65 -0.19 -14.37
C LYS A 76 -19.90 0.02 -13.07
N LEU A 77 -19.47 1.25 -12.79
CA LEU A 77 -18.71 1.55 -11.57
C LEU A 77 -19.44 1.13 -10.28
N LYS A 78 -20.76 1.32 -10.20
CA LYS A 78 -21.57 0.94 -9.03
C LYS A 78 -21.61 -0.57 -8.76
N GLU A 79 -21.34 -1.38 -9.78
CA GLU A 79 -21.36 -2.85 -9.71
C GLU A 79 -19.98 -3.40 -9.34
N GLY A 80 -18.91 -2.66 -9.64
CA GLY A 80 -17.54 -3.02 -9.30
C GLY A 80 -17.32 -3.13 -7.79
N LEU A 81 -16.61 -4.18 -7.38
CA LEU A 81 -16.21 -4.40 -6.00
C LEU A 81 -14.73 -4.10 -5.87
N PHE A 82 -14.36 -3.25 -4.90
CA PHE A 82 -13.00 -2.77 -4.73
C PHE A 82 -12.50 -3.08 -3.33
N TRP A 83 -11.23 -3.47 -3.21
CA TRP A 83 -10.57 -3.64 -1.93
C TRP A 83 -9.09 -3.33 -2.06
N ILE A 84 -8.44 -3.12 -0.92
CA ILE A 84 -7.00 -2.96 -0.82
C ILE A 84 -6.41 -4.17 -0.08
N ARG A 85 -5.19 -4.55 -0.45
CA ARG A 85 -4.37 -5.54 0.24
C ARG A 85 -3.00 -4.92 0.55
N ALA A 86 -2.40 -5.35 1.64
CA ALA A 86 -0.98 -5.13 1.96
C ALA A 86 -0.30 -6.51 1.97
N PRO A 87 0.00 -7.09 0.79
CA PRO A 87 0.48 -8.47 0.72
C PRO A 87 1.88 -8.64 1.32
N ASN A 88 2.69 -7.58 1.23
CA ASN A 88 4.05 -7.52 1.76
C ASN A 88 4.28 -6.16 2.46
N GLY A 89 5.36 -6.08 3.22
CA GLY A 89 5.83 -4.84 3.81
C GLY A 89 6.75 -4.05 2.88
N ILE A 90 6.98 -2.78 3.21
CA ILE A 90 8.06 -1.96 2.61
C ILE A 90 9.43 -2.53 3.00
N PHE A 91 9.50 -3.17 4.15
CA PHE A 91 10.67 -3.84 4.67
C PHE A 91 10.41 -5.34 4.77
N LYS A 92 11.46 -6.12 4.52
CA LYS A 92 11.56 -7.50 5.02
C LYS A 92 11.97 -7.49 6.49
N VAL A 93 12.86 -6.56 6.87
CA VAL A 93 13.26 -6.28 8.27
C VAL A 93 13.48 -4.77 8.40
N PRO A 94 12.86 -4.08 9.38
CA PRO A 94 12.06 -4.60 10.49
C PRO A 94 10.63 -5.01 10.09
N HIS A 95 10.04 -5.92 10.86
CA HIS A 95 8.70 -6.47 10.64
C HIS A 95 7.63 -5.52 11.15
N VAL A 96 6.54 -5.35 10.40
CA VAL A 96 5.40 -4.52 10.83
C VAL A 96 4.73 -5.15 12.05
N VAL A 97 4.49 -4.35 13.10
CA VAL A 97 3.82 -4.78 14.34
C VAL A 97 2.42 -4.18 14.45
N THR A 98 2.26 -2.94 13.99
CA THR A 98 0.96 -2.28 13.88
C THR A 98 0.95 -1.43 12.62
N GLY A 99 -0.23 -1.18 12.08
CA GLY A 99 -0.40 -0.23 10.99
C GLY A 99 -1.72 -0.45 10.26
N LYS A 100 -2.31 0.63 9.77
CA LYS A 100 -3.49 0.58 8.91
C LYS A 100 -3.24 1.43 7.68
N TYR A 101 -3.55 0.86 6.52
CA TYR A 101 -3.53 1.59 5.26
C TYR A 101 -4.93 2.09 4.92
N THR A 102 -5.00 3.28 4.34
CA THR A 102 -6.23 3.87 3.84
C THR A 102 -5.98 4.53 2.50
N CYS A 103 -6.74 4.13 1.50
CA CYS A 103 -6.69 4.73 0.17
C CYS A 103 -8.05 5.36 -0.17
N LYS A 104 -8.02 6.63 -0.54
CA LYS A 104 -9.18 7.30 -1.13
C LYS A 104 -9.07 7.22 -2.65
N MET A 105 -10.06 6.61 -3.29
CA MET A 105 -10.22 6.62 -4.72
C MET A 105 -11.30 7.63 -5.12
N VAL A 106 -11.06 8.33 -6.23
CA VAL A 106 -11.99 9.24 -6.88
C VAL A 106 -12.07 8.87 -8.34
N ALA A 107 -13.26 8.60 -8.85
CA ALA A 107 -13.52 8.28 -10.25
C ALA A 107 -14.25 9.44 -10.94
N LYS A 108 -13.89 9.70 -12.19
CA LYS A 108 -14.47 10.74 -13.05
C LYS A 108 -14.55 10.24 -14.49
N ARG A 109 -15.41 10.87 -15.30
CA ARG A 109 -15.54 10.52 -16.71
C ARG A 109 -14.40 11.12 -17.54
N LYS A 110 -13.90 10.34 -18.51
CA LYS A 110 -12.84 10.76 -19.46
C LYS A 110 -13.27 11.94 -20.35
N ASP A 111 -14.57 12.09 -20.58
CA ASP A 111 -15.14 13.19 -21.36
C ASP A 111 -15.26 14.51 -20.59
N TRP A 112 -14.74 14.58 -19.36
CA TRP A 112 -14.76 15.75 -18.49
C TRP A 112 -16.16 16.26 -18.13
N ALA A 113 -17.20 15.45 -18.34
CA ALA A 113 -18.52 15.78 -17.85
C ALA A 113 -18.50 15.91 -16.31
N PRO A 114 -19.23 16.88 -15.73
CA PRO A 114 -19.23 17.09 -14.29
C PRO A 114 -19.69 15.85 -13.50
N GLY A 115 -19.11 15.68 -12.31
CA GLY A 115 -19.46 14.63 -11.36
C GLY A 115 -18.25 13.83 -10.90
N GLU A 116 -18.32 13.32 -9.67
CA GLU A 116 -17.30 12.44 -9.11
C GLU A 116 -17.97 11.35 -8.27
N ALA A 117 -17.37 10.16 -8.27
CA ALA A 117 -17.69 9.10 -7.33
C ALA A 117 -16.45 8.76 -6.51
N THR A 118 -16.62 8.36 -5.26
CA THR A 118 -15.51 8.07 -4.35
C THR A 118 -15.67 6.74 -3.63
N ALA A 119 -14.54 6.10 -3.31
CA ALA A 119 -14.47 4.96 -2.42
C ALA A 119 -13.31 5.18 -1.44
N THR A 120 -13.50 4.82 -0.18
CA THR A 120 -12.42 4.79 0.80
C THR A 120 -12.17 3.33 1.17
N LEU A 121 -10.98 2.84 0.82
CA LEU A 121 -10.54 1.47 1.03
C LEU A 121 -9.61 1.41 2.23
N GLU A 122 -9.69 0.34 3.01
CA GLU A 122 -8.83 0.15 4.17
C GLU A 122 -8.42 -1.31 4.36
N THR A 123 -7.18 -1.51 4.85
CA THR A 123 -6.64 -2.82 5.24
C THR A 123 -5.74 -2.64 6.45
N ASP A 124 -5.71 -3.64 7.31
CA ASP A 124 -4.67 -3.75 8.33
C ASP A 124 -3.35 -4.17 7.66
N ALA A 125 -2.23 -3.70 8.19
CA ALA A 125 -0.90 -3.98 7.63
C ALA A 125 -0.29 -5.30 8.13
N VAL A 126 -0.88 -5.91 9.17
CA VAL A 126 -0.40 -7.14 9.82
C VAL A 126 -1.38 -8.28 9.59
N VAL A 127 -2.67 -8.02 9.76
CA VAL A 127 -3.73 -9.02 9.59
C VAL A 127 -4.37 -8.84 8.23
N ALA A 128 -4.16 -9.81 7.33
CA ALA A 128 -4.83 -9.80 6.04
C ALA A 128 -6.35 -9.77 6.22
N ASN A 129 -6.98 -8.68 5.80
CA ASN A 129 -8.43 -8.53 5.75
C ASN A 129 -8.86 -8.11 4.34
N GLN A 130 -9.95 -8.69 3.86
CA GLN A 130 -10.55 -8.31 2.58
C GLN A 130 -11.86 -7.59 2.86
N ILE A 131 -11.77 -6.28 3.07
CA ILE A 131 -12.95 -5.42 3.23
C ILE A 131 -13.33 -4.91 1.85
N ILE A 132 -14.50 -5.31 1.37
CA ILE A 132 -15.02 -4.93 0.06
C ILE A 132 -15.78 -3.60 0.17
N HIS A 133 -15.47 -2.69 -0.75
CA HIS A 133 -16.10 -1.39 -0.87
C HIS A 133 -16.69 -1.20 -2.27
N ARG A 134 -17.67 -0.30 -2.34
CA ARG A 134 -18.25 0.19 -3.59
C ARG A 134 -18.12 1.70 -3.64
N PHE A 135 -18.04 2.25 -4.85
CA PHE A 135 -18.07 3.68 -5.05
C PHE A 135 -19.43 4.28 -4.67
N GLN A 136 -19.40 5.51 -4.17
CA GLN A 136 -20.56 6.33 -3.84
C GLN A 136 -20.35 7.75 -4.36
N GLY A 137 -21.41 8.43 -4.80
CA GLY A 137 -21.32 9.80 -5.32
C GLY A 137 -22.27 10.04 -6.48
N ASP A 138 -21.79 10.77 -7.48
CA ASP A 138 -22.57 11.19 -8.63
C ASP A 138 -23.15 9.99 -9.41
N LYS A 139 -24.46 10.03 -9.67
CA LYS A 139 -25.18 8.94 -10.32
C LYS A 139 -24.70 8.69 -11.74
N ASN A 140 -24.37 9.72 -12.50
CA ASN A 140 -23.94 9.56 -13.89
C ASN A 140 -22.57 8.89 -13.95
N VAL A 141 -21.67 9.24 -13.02
CA VAL A 141 -20.37 8.55 -12.87
C VAL A 141 -20.57 7.09 -12.45
N LEU A 142 -21.45 6.84 -11.47
CA LEU A 142 -21.73 5.48 -10.98
C LEU A 142 -22.36 4.54 -12.03
N GLU A 143 -23.17 5.09 -12.94
CA GLU A 143 -23.82 4.35 -14.02
C GLU A 143 -22.96 4.22 -15.28
N SER A 144 -21.82 4.91 -15.34
CA SER A 144 -20.87 4.82 -16.47
C SER A 144 -20.10 3.50 -16.44
N ASN A 145 -19.71 3.03 -17.62
CA ASN A 145 -18.80 1.89 -17.76
C ASN A 145 -17.42 2.30 -17.20
N VAL A 146 -16.76 1.42 -16.44
CA VAL A 146 -15.43 1.72 -15.87
C VAL A 146 -14.39 2.08 -16.93
N THR A 147 -14.54 1.60 -18.17
CA THR A 147 -13.64 1.94 -19.30
C THR A 147 -13.80 3.38 -19.82
N ASP A 148 -14.93 4.02 -19.53
CA ASP A 148 -15.19 5.45 -19.83
C ASP A 148 -14.72 6.37 -18.69
N LEU A 149 -14.15 5.79 -17.63
CA LEU A 149 -13.74 6.49 -16.43
C LEU A 149 -12.22 6.49 -16.27
N VAL A 150 -11.74 7.50 -15.56
CA VAL A 150 -10.40 7.54 -14.96
C VAL A 150 -10.54 7.62 -13.45
N TYR A 151 -9.52 7.18 -12.73
CA TYR A 151 -9.45 7.32 -11.29
C TYR A 151 -8.16 8.00 -10.81
N THR A 152 -8.30 8.68 -9.69
CA THR A 152 -7.20 9.14 -8.86
C THR A 152 -7.24 8.36 -7.55
N ALA A 153 -6.11 7.83 -7.10
CA ALA A 153 -5.98 7.12 -5.82
C ALA A 153 -4.90 7.77 -4.95
N SER A 154 -5.26 8.12 -3.73
CA SER A 154 -4.35 8.66 -2.72
C SER A 154 -4.33 7.78 -1.49
N CYS A 155 -3.16 7.27 -1.14
CA CYS A 155 -2.96 6.31 -0.06
C CYS A 155 -2.13 6.91 1.07
N LYS A 156 -2.41 6.48 2.29
CA LYS A 156 -1.64 6.82 3.49
C LYS A 156 -1.64 5.66 4.48
N GLY A 157 -0.62 5.62 5.31
CA GLY A 157 -0.54 4.72 6.47
C GLY A 157 -0.73 5.48 7.78
N THR A 158 -1.37 4.85 8.75
CA THR A 158 -1.54 5.41 10.11
C THR A 158 -1.19 4.38 11.18
N GLY A 159 -0.61 4.84 12.28
CA GLY A 159 -0.35 3.97 13.44
C GLY A 159 0.70 2.89 13.19
N PHE A 160 1.69 3.17 12.34
CA PHE A 160 2.74 2.22 11.98
C PHE A 160 3.79 2.07 13.07
N SER A 161 4.13 0.83 13.37
CA SER A 161 5.33 0.48 14.13
C SER A 161 5.96 -0.78 13.56
N TRP A 162 7.27 -0.90 13.74
CA TRP A 162 8.02 -2.07 13.33
C TRP A 162 8.95 -2.55 14.43
N GLU A 163 9.31 -3.83 14.36
CA GLU A 163 10.26 -4.47 15.24
C GLU A 163 11.23 -5.36 14.48
N ARG A 164 12.45 -5.42 14.97
CA ARG A 164 13.38 -6.50 14.62
C ARG A 164 14.09 -6.99 15.85
N LYS A 165 14.55 -8.23 15.82
CA LYS A 165 15.50 -8.73 16.82
C LYS A 165 16.86 -8.04 16.62
N PRO A 166 17.65 -7.81 17.69
CA PRO A 166 18.95 -7.15 17.60
C PRO A 166 19.91 -7.76 16.56
N GLU A 167 19.84 -9.08 16.37
CA GLU A 167 20.66 -9.86 15.44
C GLU A 167 20.19 -9.81 13.97
N GLU A 168 18.93 -9.43 13.72
CA GLU A 168 18.42 -9.31 12.35
C GLU A 168 19.05 -8.09 11.66
N LYS A 169 19.50 -8.30 10.41
CA LYS A 169 19.97 -7.21 9.56
C LYS A 169 18.77 -6.50 8.98
N PHE A 170 18.84 -5.17 8.98
CA PHE A 170 17.89 -4.33 8.29
C PHE A 170 17.86 -4.69 6.80
N GLU A 171 16.66 -4.86 6.22
CA GLU A 171 16.48 -5.25 4.83
C GLU A 171 15.18 -4.65 4.25
N TRP A 172 15.32 -3.92 3.15
CA TRP A 172 14.21 -3.40 2.36
C TRP A 172 13.61 -4.49 1.46
N GLU A 173 12.31 -4.41 1.19
CA GLU A 173 11.73 -5.14 0.07
C GLU A 173 12.25 -4.53 -1.24
N SER A 174 12.67 -5.38 -2.17
CA SER A 174 13.30 -5.02 -3.45
C SER A 174 12.72 -5.79 -4.64
N ASP A 175 11.92 -6.83 -4.39
CA ASP A 175 11.21 -7.54 -5.43
C ASP A 175 10.01 -6.72 -5.91
N TRP A 176 9.99 -6.39 -7.21
CA TRP A 176 8.90 -5.64 -7.82
C TRP A 176 7.55 -6.35 -7.71
N ASP A 177 7.57 -7.69 -7.74
CA ASP A 177 6.38 -8.53 -7.58
C ASP A 177 5.83 -8.52 -6.15
N ASN A 178 6.55 -7.90 -5.20
CA ASN A 178 6.16 -7.74 -3.80
C ASN A 178 5.78 -6.28 -3.48
N PRO A 179 4.61 -5.79 -3.93
CA PRO A 179 4.19 -4.44 -3.63
C PRO A 179 3.82 -4.28 -2.15
N ALA A 180 4.08 -3.10 -1.61
CA ALA A 180 3.69 -2.74 -0.25
C ALA A 180 2.16 -2.60 -0.12
N LEU A 181 1.51 -2.11 -1.18
CA LEU A 181 0.07 -1.89 -1.27
C LEU A 181 -0.45 -2.28 -2.63
N LEU A 182 -1.66 -2.84 -2.65
CA LEU A 182 -2.33 -3.26 -3.87
C LEU A 182 -3.84 -3.02 -3.79
N ILE A 183 -4.38 -2.26 -4.74
CA ILE A 183 -5.82 -2.08 -4.94
C ILE A 183 -6.29 -3.07 -6.01
N ARG A 184 -7.37 -3.78 -5.70
CA ARG A 184 -8.02 -4.75 -6.57
C ARG A 184 -9.43 -4.30 -6.93
N MET A 185 -9.86 -4.70 -8.12
CA MET A 185 -11.24 -4.60 -8.61
C MET A 185 -11.73 -5.98 -9.00
N GLN A 186 -12.98 -6.32 -8.67
CA GLN A 186 -13.63 -7.53 -9.18
C GLN A 186 -14.73 -7.16 -10.18
N ASP A 187 -14.74 -7.86 -11.31
CA ASP A 187 -15.75 -7.70 -12.36
C ASP A 187 -16.97 -8.61 -12.16
N LEU A 188 -17.96 -8.51 -13.07
CA LEU A 188 -19.20 -9.29 -13.03
C LEU A 188 -18.97 -10.80 -13.20
N CYS A 189 -17.79 -11.21 -13.69
CA CYS A 189 -17.39 -12.60 -13.87
C CYS A 189 -16.55 -13.14 -12.70
N ASN A 190 -16.49 -12.39 -11.59
CA ASN A 190 -15.71 -12.68 -10.40
C ASN A 190 -14.19 -12.68 -10.63
N TRP A 191 -13.70 -12.12 -11.73
CA TRP A 191 -12.26 -11.99 -11.93
C TRP A 191 -11.72 -10.76 -11.24
N ALA A 192 -10.59 -10.93 -10.57
CA ALA A 192 -9.91 -9.88 -9.84
C ALA A 192 -8.81 -9.27 -10.72
N HIS A 193 -8.86 -7.96 -10.88
CA HIS A 193 -7.92 -7.16 -11.65
C HIS A 193 -7.08 -6.31 -10.70
N ASP A 194 -5.80 -6.16 -11.02
CA ASP A 194 -4.94 -5.18 -10.35
C ASP A 194 -5.30 -3.79 -10.89
N VAL A 195 -5.60 -2.86 -9.98
CA VAL A 195 -5.92 -1.47 -10.34
C VAL A 195 -4.69 -0.62 -10.17
N ALA A 196 -4.11 -0.64 -8.96
CA ALA A 196 -2.89 0.08 -8.65
C ALA A 196 -2.09 -0.66 -7.58
N PHE A 197 -0.77 -0.64 -7.66
CA PHE A 197 0.09 -1.15 -6.59
C PHE A 197 1.37 -0.32 -6.42
N TRP A 198 1.87 -0.23 -5.19
CA TRP A 198 3.05 0.55 -4.85
C TRP A 198 4.26 -0.36 -4.71
N THR A 199 5.20 -0.23 -5.63
CA THR A 199 6.36 -1.10 -5.77
C THR A 199 7.60 -0.56 -5.06
N PRO A 200 8.60 -1.41 -4.79
CA PRO A 200 9.94 -0.94 -4.45
C PRO A 200 10.49 0.04 -5.50
N PRO A 201 11.17 1.11 -5.09
CA PRO A 201 11.83 2.03 -6.02
C PRO A 201 13.04 1.33 -6.67
N GLU A 202 13.31 1.67 -7.93
CA GLU A 202 14.45 1.10 -8.69
C GLU A 202 15.80 1.42 -8.04
N ASP A 203 15.93 2.61 -7.45
CA ASP A 203 17.10 3.06 -6.69
C ASP A 203 17.05 2.63 -5.22
N ASN A 204 16.54 1.41 -4.97
CA ASN A 204 16.37 0.84 -3.64
C ASN A 204 17.65 0.99 -2.79
N PRO A 205 17.59 1.65 -1.63
CA PRO A 205 18.79 2.00 -0.89
C PRO A 205 19.37 0.82 -0.08
N ASN A 206 18.90 -0.42 -0.28
CA ASN A 206 19.25 -1.57 0.57
C ASN A 206 20.75 -1.70 0.87
N ASP A 207 21.62 -1.55 -0.14
CA ASP A 207 23.08 -1.66 0.03
C ASP A 207 23.74 -0.42 0.64
N ARG A 208 23.07 0.73 0.59
CA ARG A 208 23.58 2.03 1.05
C ARG A 208 23.04 2.40 2.42
N PHE A 209 21.93 1.79 2.80
CA PHE A 209 21.18 2.12 4.00
C PHE A 209 21.75 1.39 5.21
N LYS A 210 22.10 2.16 6.24
CA LYS A 210 22.44 1.63 7.54
C LYS A 210 21.27 1.83 8.47
N ASP A 211 20.99 0.80 9.26
CA ASP A 211 19.98 0.83 10.31
C ASP A 211 20.06 2.13 11.14
N PRO A 212 18.96 2.89 11.29
CA PRO A 212 18.95 4.15 12.03
C PRO A 212 19.07 3.98 13.56
N ALA A 213 19.06 2.74 14.06
CA ALA A 213 19.13 2.45 15.48
C ALA A 213 20.44 2.96 16.10
N VAL A 214 20.31 3.74 17.17
CA VAL A 214 21.45 4.30 17.91
C VAL A 214 21.68 3.51 19.18
N MET A 215 22.93 3.07 19.40
CA MET A 215 23.33 2.42 20.64
C MET A 215 23.49 3.46 21.76
N ARG A 216 22.74 3.29 22.84
CA ARG A 216 22.92 4.04 24.08
C ARG A 216 23.68 3.17 25.08
N PRO A 217 24.87 3.60 25.56
CA PRO A 217 25.57 2.91 26.63
C PRO A 217 24.68 2.91 27.87
N THR A 218 24.54 1.75 28.50
CA THR A 218 23.93 1.67 29.82
C THR A 218 24.98 1.98 30.88
N SER A 219 24.60 2.70 31.94
CA SER A 219 25.49 3.19 33.02
C SER A 219 26.32 2.12 33.75
N THR A 220 26.10 0.84 33.45
CA THR A 220 26.96 -0.27 33.86
C THR A 220 28.27 -0.39 33.08
N ASP A 221 28.41 0.28 31.92
CA ASP A 221 29.64 0.26 31.11
C ASP A 221 30.59 1.45 31.41
N SER A 222 30.16 2.43 32.19
CA SER A 222 30.98 3.59 32.59
C SER A 222 31.88 3.36 33.81
N GLY A 223 32.02 2.10 34.26
CA GLY A 223 32.74 1.74 35.50
C GLY A 223 34.15 1.17 35.34
N ASN A 224 34.68 1.00 34.12
CA ASN A 224 36.04 0.50 33.90
C ASN A 224 36.86 1.51 33.07
N LYS A 225 37.37 2.54 33.74
CA LYS A 225 38.61 3.21 33.38
C LYS A 225 39.41 3.48 34.64
#